data_AF-A0A1H6Z8H2-F1
#
_entry.id   AF-A0A1H6Z8H2-F1
#
_cell.length_a   1.000
_cell.length_b   1.000
_cell.length_c   1.000
_cell.angle_alpha   90.00
_cell.angle_beta   90.00
_cell.angle_gamma   90.00
#
_symmetry.space_group_name_H-M   'P 1'
#
loop_
_entity.id
_entity.type
_entity.pdbx_description
1 polymer ?
#
loop_
_entity_poly.entity_id
_entity_poly.type
_entity_poly.pdbx_seq_one_letter_code
_entity_poly.pdbx_strand_id
1 'polypeptide(L)' 'MDIMKNSVYVVRRFPYWVAPPEPHETFRDIEWGVMEVLSDKTLRFVHEQPDRAELEKLIKHLESQC' A
#
# COMPACT_ATOMS: atom_id res chain seq x y z
N MET A 1 30.63 23.42 3.19
CA MET A 1 29.71 22.90 2.15
C MET A 1 28.78 21.94 2.84
N ASP A 2 27.62 22.44 3.28
CA ASP A 2 26.58 21.62 3.85
C ASP A 2 26.05 20.67 2.77
N ILE A 3 26.46 19.41 2.87
CA ILE A 3 25.81 18.33 2.13
C ILE A 3 24.41 18.27 2.70
N MET A 4 23.44 18.92 2.04
CA MET A 4 22.03 18.66 2.26
C MET A 4 21.86 17.14 2.09
N LYS A 5 21.79 16.41 3.20
CA LYS A 5 21.27 15.06 3.21
C LYS A 5 19.87 15.21 2.63
N ASN A 6 19.69 14.85 1.36
CA ASN A 6 18.37 14.66 0.78
C ASN A 6 17.71 13.56 1.62
N SER A 7 17.00 13.96 2.66
CA SER A 7 16.28 13.03 3.52
C SER A 7 15.15 12.47 2.67
N VAL A 8 15.22 11.17 2.35
CA VAL A 8 14.12 10.48 1.68
C VAL A 8 12.92 10.51 2.62
N TYR A 9 11.79 11.01 2.12
CA TYR A 9 10.55 11.09 2.88
C TYR A 9 9.40 10.45 2.09
N VAL A 10 8.33 10.11 2.80
CA VAL A 10 7.14 9.49 2.23
C VAL A 10 6.29 10.56 1.55
N VAL A 11 6.05 10.41 0.25
CA VAL A 11 5.20 11.31 -0.56
C VAL A 11 3.75 10.83 -0.54
N ARG A 12 3.53 9.51 -0.55
CA ARG A 12 2.20 8.91 -0.60
C ARG A 12 2.18 7.56 0.09
N ARG A 13 1.05 7.23 0.70
CA ARG A 13 0.72 5.91 1.26
C ARG A 13 -0.58 5.41 0.64
N PHE A 14 -0.70 4.12 0.39
CA PHE A 14 -1.96 3.49 -0.03
C PHE A 14 -2.00 2.00 0.34
N PRO A 15 -3.20 1.41 0.52
CA PRO A 15 -3.34 -0.01 0.81
C PRO A 15 -2.81 -0.90 -0.33
N TYR A 16 -2.13 -1.99 0.02
CA TYR A 16 -1.59 -2.95 -0.94
C TYR A 16 -1.55 -4.36 -0.33
N TRP A 17 -1.73 -5.41 -1.14
CA TRP A 17 -1.70 -6.79 -0.63
C TRP A 17 -0.26 -7.26 -0.36
N VAL A 18 -0.06 -8.07 0.69
CA VAL A 18 1.24 -8.71 0.98
C VAL A 18 1.60 -9.71 -0.11
N ALA A 19 0.62 -10.52 -0.49
CA ALA A 19 0.70 -11.48 -1.58
C ALA A 19 -0.57 -11.35 -2.46
N PRO A 20 -0.47 -11.64 -3.76
CA PRO A 20 -1.66 -11.70 -4.60
C PRO A 20 -2.69 -12.70 -4.02
N PRO A 21 -3.99 -12.40 -4.09
CA PRO A 21 -5.03 -13.34 -3.66
C PRO A 21 -4.98 -14.62 -4.50
N GLU A 22 -5.06 -15.78 -3.86
CA GLU A 22 -5.30 -17.04 -4.54
C GLU A 22 -6.71 -17.06 -5.18
N PRO A 23 -6.96 -17.90 -6.21
CA PRO A 23 -8.24 -17.90 -6.94
C PRO A 23 -9.50 -18.15 -6.09
N HIS A 24 -9.35 -18.64 -4.86
CA HIS A 24 -10.42 -18.97 -3.93
C HIS A 24 -10.49 -18.02 -2.72
N GLU A 25 -9.54 -17.09 -2.59
CA GLU A 25 -9.51 -16.11 -1.51
C GLU A 25 -10.31 -14.86 -1.91
N THR A 26 -11.01 -14.27 -0.93
CA THR A 26 -11.62 -12.97 -1.13
C THR A 26 -10.65 -11.86 -0.76
N PHE A 27 -10.84 -10.66 -1.33
CA PHE A 27 -10.07 -9.48 -0.95
C PHE A 27 -10.20 -9.10 0.54
N ARG A 28 -11.15 -9.67 1.26
CA ARG A 28 -11.36 -9.46 2.70
C ARG A 28 -10.60 -10.46 3.57
N ASP A 29 -10.16 -11.58 2.99
CA ASP A 29 -9.50 -12.67 3.69
C ASP A 29 -7.97 -12.62 3.52
N ILE A 30 -7.46 -11.81 2.59
CA ILE A 30 -6.02 -11.65 2.36
C ILE A 30 -5.35 -10.70 3.35
N GLU A 31 -4.03 -10.87 3.49
CA GLU A 31 -3.20 -9.97 4.28
C GLU A 31 -2.91 -8.66 3.53
N TRP A 32 -3.23 -7.54 4.19
CA TRP A 32 -3.02 -6.20 3.68
C TRP A 32 -1.88 -5.49 4.41
N GLY A 33 -1.10 -4.72 3.66
CA GLY A 33 -0.13 -3.76 4.18
C GLY A 33 -0.20 -2.44 3.44
N VAL A 34 0.80 -1.59 3.66
CA VAL A 34 0.86 -0.25 3.06
C VAL A 34 2.01 -0.19 2.07
N MET A 35 1.73 0.27 0.85
CA MET A 35 2.75 0.69 -0.09
C MET A 35 3.02 2.18 0.08
N GLU A 36 4.29 2.52 0.27
CA GLU A 36 4.77 3.89 0.35
C GLU A 36 5.52 4.28 -0.91
N VAL A 37 5.20 5.45 -1.44
CA VAL A 37 5.97 6.12 -2.49
C VAL A 37 6.91 7.10 -1.84
N LEU A 38 8.21 6.94 -2.06
CA LEU A 38 9.24 7.79 -1.50
C LEU A 38 9.59 8.94 -2.45
N SER A 39 10.15 10.03 -1.90
CA SER A 39 10.51 11.24 -2.65
C SER A 39 11.57 11.02 -3.74
N ASP A 40 12.33 9.94 -3.64
CA ASP A 40 13.32 9.50 -4.63
C ASP A 40 12.72 8.58 -5.72
N LYS A 41 11.38 8.46 -5.76
CA LYS A 41 10.60 7.62 -6.69
C LYS A 41 10.75 6.11 -6.44
N THR A 42 11.37 5.69 -5.35
CA THR A 42 11.35 4.29 -4.94
C THR A 42 10.04 3.95 -4.23
N LEU A 43 9.74 2.66 -4.17
CA LEU A 43 8.60 2.11 -3.44
C LEU A 43 9.11 1.31 -2.25
N ARG A 44 8.39 1.39 -1.13
CA ARG A 44 8.63 0.58 0.06
C ARG A 44 7.32 -0.03 0.53
N PHE A 45 7.31 -1.34 0.72
CA PHE A 45 6.22 -2.02 1.40
C PHE A 45 6.42 -1.99 2.92
N VAL A 46 5.36 -1.73 3.66
CA VAL A 46 5.34 -1.70 5.13
C VAL A 46 4.26 -2.65 5.62
N HIS A 47 4.64 -3.57 6.52
CA HIS A 47 3.73 -4.50 7.19
C HIS A 47 2.98 -3.79 8.32
N GLU A 48 2.12 -2.86 7.94
CA GLU A 48 1.24 -2.09 8.82
C GLU A 48 -0.18 -2.18 8.30
N GLN A 49 -1.17 -2.22 9.21
CA GLN A 49 -2.56 -2.22 8.81
C GLN A 49 -2.91 -0.90 8.10
N PRO A 50 -3.46 -0.93 6.88
CA PRO A 50 -3.84 0.30 6.17
C PRO A 50 -4.97 1.06 6.88
N ASP A 51 -5.18 2.31 6.47
CA ASP A 51 -6.38 3.03 6.87
C ASP A 51 -7.62 2.24 6.44
N ARG A 52 -8.50 1.98 7.41
CA ARG A 52 -9.65 1.09 7.21
C ARG A 52 -10.63 1.64 6.18
N ALA A 53 -10.83 2.96 6.12
CA ALA A 53 -11.77 3.55 5.17
C ALA A 53 -11.22 3.55 3.74
N GLU A 54 -9.92 3.79 3.56
CA GLU A 54 -9.25 3.64 2.26
C GLU A 54 -9.23 2.18 1.79
N LEU A 55 -8.95 1.25 2.71
CA LEU A 55 -8.95 -0.18 2.41
C LEU A 55 -10.33 -0.66 1.97
N GLU A 56 -11.40 -0.32 2.70
CA GLU A 56 -12.76 -0.71 2.30
C GLU A 56 -13.17 -0.11 0.96
N LYS A 57 -12.74 1.11 0.64
CA LYS A 57 -12.98 1.71 -0.69
C LYS A 57 -12.26 0.93 -1.78
N LEU A 58 -11.01 0.55 -1.54
CA LEU A 58 -10.23 -0.25 -2.49
C LEU A 58 -10.87 -1.63 -2.70
N ILE A 59 -11.20 -2.34 -1.63
CA ILE A 59 -11.83 -3.67 -1.70
C ILE A 59 -13.13 -3.59 -2.52
N LYS A 60 -14.02 -2.63 -2.21
CA LYS A 60 -15.27 -2.46 -2.98
C LYS A 60 -15.00 -2.17 -4.46
N HIS A 61 -13.96 -1.39 -4.76
CA HIS A 61 -13.58 -1.11 -6.15
C HIS A 61 -13.10 -2.38 -6.85
N LEU A 62 -12.23 -3.17 -6.22
CA LEU A 62 -11.72 -4.43 -6.76
C LEU A 62 -12.85 -5.46 -6.96
N GLU A 63 -13.72 -5.62 -5.97
CA GLU A 63 -14.92 -6.49 -6.03
C GLU A 63 -15.86 -6.08 -7.18
N SER A 64 -15.93 -4.79 -7.56
CA SER A 64 -16.75 -4.33 -8.68
C SER A 64 -16.17 -4.61 -10.08
N GLN A 65 -14.91 -5.04 -10.16
CA GLN A 65 -14.21 -5.36 -11.41
C GLN A 65 -14.17 -6.86 -11.71
N CYS A 66 -14.57 -7.70 -10.75
CA CYS A 66 -14.70 -9.15 -10.91
C CYS A 66 -16.10 -9.52 -11.39
#